data_AF-A0A6D2K0G5-F1
#
_entry.id   AF-A0A6D2K0G5-F1
#
_cell.length_a   1.000
_cell.length_b   1.000
_cell.length_c   1.000
_cell.angle_alpha   90.00
_cell.angle_beta   90.00
_cell.angle_gamma   90.00
#
_symmetry.space_group_name_H-M   'P 1'
#
loop_
_entity.id
_entity.type
_entity.pdbx_description
1 polymer ?
#
loop_
_entity_poly.entity_id
_entity_poly.type
_entity_poly.pdbx_seq_one_letter_code
_entity_poly.pdbx_strand_id
1 'polypeptide(L)'
;MTTTTKSSSEEVDIQRRNEPWYGLYKGCLPSWPSETAFKDRKMFYMMERSELRDNYWVYLYLELAVFCSNRFSDERSLYKLEIVQVAIETIEDVDASDARLNTKTAIVYIKYRDWARARTRDS
;
A
#
# COMPACT_ATOMS: atom_id res chain seq x y z
N MET A 1 -38.57 41.39 -4.06
CA MET A 1 -38.18 40.11 -4.69
C MET A 1 -36.87 40.36 -5.43
N THR A 2 -35.74 39.91 -4.89
CA THR A 2 -34.43 39.98 -5.55
C THR A 2 -33.81 38.60 -5.49
N THR A 3 -33.78 37.92 -6.63
CA THR A 3 -33.10 36.63 -6.80
C THR A 3 -31.65 36.87 -7.19
N THR A 4 -30.74 36.76 -6.22
CA THR A 4 -29.31 36.72 -6.48
C THR A 4 -28.93 35.30 -6.86
N THR A 5 -28.58 35.11 -8.13
CA THR A 5 -28.03 33.85 -8.64
C THR A 5 -26.60 33.72 -8.12
N LYS A 6 -26.38 32.82 -7.16
CA LYS A 6 -25.04 32.51 -6.65
C LYS A 6 -24.32 31.65 -7.67
N SER A 7 -23.12 32.10 -8.05
CA SER A 7 -22.28 31.48 -9.06
C SER A 7 -21.85 30.07 -8.64
N SER A 8 -22.15 29.10 -9.50
CA SER A 8 -21.95 27.65 -9.33
C SER A 8 -20.51 27.22 -9.02
N SER A 9 -19.52 28.11 -9.17
CA SER A 9 -18.11 27.76 -8.99
C SER A 9 -17.66 27.85 -7.53
N GLU A 10 -18.24 28.74 -6.73
CA GLU A 10 -17.82 28.95 -5.33
C GLU A 10 -18.44 27.92 -4.37
N GLU A 11 -19.58 27.32 -4.73
CA GLU A 11 -20.22 26.26 -3.92
C GLU A 11 -19.44 24.94 -3.97
N VAL A 12 -18.86 24.61 -5.13
CA VAL A 12 -18.09 23.35 -5.32
C VAL A 12 -16.80 23.36 -4.51
N ASP A 13 -16.15 24.52 -4.34
CA ASP A 13 -14.90 24.64 -3.59
C ASP A 13 -15.09 24.55 -2.07
N ILE A 14 -16.25 24.97 -1.55
CA ILE A 14 -16.54 24.91 -0.10
C ILE A 14 -16.90 23.48 0.33
N GLN A 15 -17.44 22.65 -0.56
CA GLN A 15 -17.72 21.23 -0.26
C GLN A 15 -16.46 20.36 -0.19
N ARG A 16 -15.36 20.75 -0.82
CA ARG A 16 -14.09 19.98 -0.81
C ARG A 16 -13.26 20.15 0.48
N ARG A 17 -13.58 21.14 1.32
CA ARG A 17 -12.77 21.47 2.52
C ARG A 17 -13.15 20.73 3.80
N ASN A 18 -14.29 20.03 3.83
CA ASN A 18 -14.85 19.47 5.06
C ASN A 18 -14.82 17.93 5.14
N GLU A 19 -14.00 17.28 4.32
CA GLU A 19 -13.66 15.86 4.53
C GLU A 19 -12.68 15.79 5.72
N PRO A 20 -12.99 15.06 6.81
CA PRO A 20 -12.04 14.91 7.90
C PRO A 20 -10.75 14.29 7.37
N TRP A 21 -9.61 14.79 7.82
CA TRP A 21 -8.24 14.38 7.44
C TRP A 21 -7.88 12.92 7.80
N TYR A 22 -8.86 12.04 7.94
CA TYR A 22 -8.73 10.60 8.16
C TYR A 22 -9.51 9.83 7.10
N GLY A 23 -9.23 10.11 5.83
CA GLY A 23 -9.69 9.31 4.68
C GLY A 23 -8.88 8.02 4.48
N LEU A 24 -8.45 7.36 5.56
CA LEU A 24 -7.86 6.02 5.47
C LEU A 24 -8.91 5.10 4.83
N TYR A 25 -8.52 4.41 3.76
CA TYR A 25 -9.27 3.35 3.06
C TYR A 25 -10.58 2.92 3.75
N LYS A 26 -11.72 3.43 3.27
CA LYS A 26 -13.06 3.09 3.80
C LYS A 26 -13.53 1.67 3.46
N GLY A 27 -12.67 0.84 2.85
CA GLY A 27 -12.98 -0.49 2.36
C GLY A 27 -12.00 -1.57 2.84
N CYS A 28 -12.36 -2.83 2.63
CA CYS A 28 -11.46 -3.95 2.85
C CYS A 28 -10.20 -3.81 1.98
N LEU A 29 -9.05 -4.23 2.50
CA LEU A 29 -7.85 -4.35 1.67
C LEU A 29 -8.14 -5.34 0.52
N PRO A 30 -7.75 -5.00 -0.71
CA PRO A 30 -7.91 -5.90 -1.85
C PRO A 30 -7.06 -7.17 -1.68
N SER A 31 -7.49 -8.23 -2.36
CA SER A 31 -6.70 -9.45 -2.47
C SER A 31 -5.46 -9.23 -3.34
N TRP A 32 -4.46 -10.10 -3.21
CA TRP A 32 -3.30 -10.10 -4.09
C TRP A 32 -3.71 -10.12 -5.58
N PRO A 33 -3.22 -9.18 -6.42
CA PRO A 33 -3.59 -9.09 -7.83
C PRO A 33 -3.15 -10.33 -8.64
N SER A 34 -3.84 -10.60 -9.75
CA SER A 34 -3.43 -11.65 -10.68
C SER A 34 -2.14 -11.28 -11.41
N GLU A 35 -1.43 -12.29 -11.94
CA GLU A 35 -0.24 -12.04 -12.78
C GLU A 35 -0.56 -11.22 -14.02
N THR A 36 -1.78 -11.32 -14.55
CA THR A 36 -2.26 -10.50 -15.67
C THR A 36 -2.47 -9.05 -15.27
N ALA A 37 -2.92 -8.77 -14.04
CA ALA A 37 -3.11 -7.41 -13.54
C ALA A 37 -1.77 -6.68 -13.38
N PHE A 38 -0.70 -7.36 -12.96
CA PHE A 38 0.64 -6.76 -12.86
C PHE A 38 1.26 -6.37 -14.21
N LYS A 39 0.71 -6.86 -15.33
CA LYS A 39 1.15 -6.40 -16.67
C LYS A 39 0.67 -4.99 -16.96
N ASP A 40 -0.38 -4.54 -16.27
CA ASP A 40 -0.83 -3.16 -16.35
C ASP A 40 0.07 -2.24 -15.50
N ARG A 41 1.14 -1.78 -16.14
CA ARG A 41 2.09 -0.84 -15.55
C ARG A 41 1.45 0.51 -15.23
N LYS A 42 0.23 0.80 -15.68
CA LYS A 42 -0.49 2.02 -15.29
C LYS A 42 -1.10 1.94 -13.90
N MET A 43 -1.33 0.75 -13.36
CA MET A 43 -1.90 0.61 -12.01
C MET A 43 -0.88 0.12 -11.00
N PHE A 44 0.02 -0.76 -11.43
CA PHE A 44 0.98 -1.40 -10.53
C PHE A 44 2.41 -1.02 -10.87
N TYR A 45 3.15 -0.64 -9.84
CA TYR A 45 4.61 -0.58 -9.88
C TYR A 45 5.17 -1.83 -9.18
N MET A 46 5.95 -2.61 -9.92
CA MET A 46 6.63 -3.79 -9.39
C MET A 46 8.04 -3.37 -8.98
N MET A 47 8.33 -3.45 -7.68
CA MET A 47 9.62 -3.02 -7.14
C MET A 47 10.69 -4.07 -7.42
N GLU A 48 11.84 -3.63 -7.94
CA GLU A 48 13.00 -4.48 -8.14
C GLU A 48 13.70 -4.80 -6.81
N ARG A 49 14.43 -5.91 -6.78
CA ARG A 49 15.19 -6.31 -5.59
C ARG A 49 16.30 -5.32 -5.20
N SER A 50 16.86 -4.63 -6.19
CA SER A 50 17.83 -3.54 -5.99
C SER A 50 17.21 -2.40 -5.19
N GLU A 51 16.00 -1.99 -5.56
CA GLU A 51 15.26 -0.86 -4.97
C GLU A 51 14.81 -1.15 -3.53
N LEU A 52 14.63 -2.41 -3.15
CA LEU A 52 14.33 -2.79 -1.76
C LEU A 52 15.41 -2.38 -0.76
N ARG A 53 16.68 -2.26 -1.21
CA ARG A 53 17.78 -1.81 -0.34
C ARG A 53 17.62 -0.36 0.07
N ASP A 54 17.12 0.46 -0.84
CA ASP A 54 16.92 1.89 -0.61
C ASP A 54 15.54 2.18 0.01
N ASN A 55 14.59 1.23 -0.11
CA ASN A 55 13.23 1.31 0.42
C ASN A 55 13.01 0.45 1.68
N TYR A 56 13.78 0.74 2.74
CA TYR A 56 13.73 -0.01 4.01
C TYR A 56 12.35 0.00 4.70
N TRP A 57 11.51 0.99 4.38
CA TRP A 57 10.15 1.10 4.92
C TRP A 57 9.26 -0.10 4.53
N VAL A 58 9.57 -0.79 3.42
CA VAL A 58 8.85 -2.00 3.01
C VAL A 58 9.08 -3.13 4.01
N TYR A 59 10.32 -3.29 4.48
CA TYR A 59 10.65 -4.26 5.54
C TYR A 59 9.93 -3.91 6.83
N LEU A 60 9.95 -2.64 7.23
CA LEU A 60 9.22 -2.18 8.41
C LEU A 60 7.71 -2.52 8.34
N TYR A 61 7.08 -2.32 7.19
CA TYR A 61 5.66 -2.63 7.01
C TYR A 61 5.38 -4.14 7.10
N LEU A 62 6.28 -4.97 6.55
CA LEU A 62 6.19 -6.42 6.71
C LEU A 62 6.32 -6.83 8.18
N GLU A 63 7.30 -6.30 8.90
CA GLU A 63 7.50 -6.60 10.32
C GLU A 63 6.27 -6.21 11.15
N LEU A 64 5.73 -5.02 10.93
CA LEU A 64 4.51 -4.54 11.59
C LEU A 64 3.29 -5.43 11.26
N ALA A 65 3.10 -5.81 10.00
CA ALA A 65 1.99 -6.68 9.61
C ALA A 65 2.07 -8.05 10.28
N VAL A 66 3.27 -8.64 10.34
CA VAL A 66 3.48 -9.93 11.03
C VAL A 66 3.30 -9.74 12.54
N PHE A 67 3.82 -8.65 13.11
CA PHE A 67 3.69 -8.33 14.53
C PHE A 67 2.23 -8.22 14.98
N CYS A 68 1.45 -7.40 14.28
CA CYS A 68 0.03 -7.17 14.57
C CYS A 68 -0.83 -8.42 14.34
N SER A 69 -0.39 -9.38 13.52
CA SER A 69 -1.14 -10.63 13.24
C SER A 69 -1.08 -11.68 14.37
N ASN A 70 -0.67 -11.27 15.59
CA ASN A 70 -0.56 -12.11 16.79
C ASN A 70 0.45 -13.28 16.64
N ARG A 71 1.45 -13.12 15.76
CA ARG A 71 2.43 -14.17 15.42
C ARG A 71 3.68 -14.19 16.32
N PHE A 72 3.72 -13.40 17.39
CA PHE A 72 4.89 -13.29 18.27
C PHE A 72 4.70 -14.00 19.61
N SER A 73 5.24 -15.22 19.68
CA SER A 73 5.84 -15.72 20.92
C SER A 73 7.38 -15.65 20.87
N ASP A 74 8.01 -15.32 19.74
CA ASP A 74 9.48 -15.23 19.63
C ASP A 74 9.88 -14.14 18.61
N GLU A 75 10.44 -13.02 19.11
CA GLU A 75 11.02 -11.90 18.31
C GLU A 75 12.01 -12.39 17.25
N ARG A 76 12.61 -13.56 17.51
CA ARG A 76 13.53 -14.24 16.60
C ARG A 76 12.88 -14.78 15.31
N SER A 77 11.57 -14.67 15.17
CA SER A 77 10.90 -15.01 13.92
C SER A 77 10.96 -13.86 12.89
N LEU A 78 11.17 -12.60 13.29
CA LEU A 78 11.25 -11.46 12.36
C LEU A 78 12.46 -11.53 11.44
N TYR A 79 13.62 -11.92 11.94
CA TYR A 79 14.85 -12.01 11.14
C TYR A 79 14.83 -13.13 10.09
N LYS A 80 13.79 -13.97 10.08
CA LYS A 80 13.63 -15.11 9.17
C LYS A 80 12.67 -14.81 8.01
N LEU A 81 12.29 -13.55 7.83
CA LEU A 81 11.43 -13.11 6.75
C LEU A 81 12.26 -12.75 5.52
N GLU A 82 11.90 -13.33 4.37
CA GLU A 82 12.49 -13.01 3.07
C GLU A 82 11.42 -12.40 2.17
N ILE A 83 11.59 -11.14 1.75
CA ILE A 83 10.72 -10.52 0.75
C ILE A 83 11.00 -11.16 -0.61
N VAL A 84 9.95 -11.73 -1.20
CA VAL A 84 10.02 -12.40 -2.52
C VAL A 84 9.62 -11.42 -3.62
N GLN A 85 8.56 -10.64 -3.39
CA GLN A 85 7.97 -9.76 -4.40
C GLN A 85 7.18 -8.64 -3.72
N VAL A 86 7.27 -7.43 -4.29
CA VAL A 86 6.56 -6.25 -3.80
C VAL A 86 5.93 -5.52 -4.97
N ALA A 87 4.64 -5.23 -4.85
CA ALA A 87 3.90 -4.41 -5.79
C ALA A 87 3.25 -3.24 -5.06
N ILE A 88 3.25 -2.08 -5.70
CA ILE A 88 2.64 -0.86 -5.19
C ILE A 88 1.54 -0.46 -6.17
N GLU A 89 0.33 -0.32 -5.65
CA GLU A 89 -0.82 0.22 -6.38
C GLU A 89 -1.05 1.65 -5.91
N THR A 90 -1.01 2.58 -6.86
CA THR A 90 -1.33 3.98 -6.59
C THR A 90 -2.80 4.21 -6.87
N ILE A 91 -3.50 4.79 -5.90
CA ILE A 91 -4.94 5.06 -6.01
C ILE A 91 -5.20 6.31 -6.87
N GLU A 92 -4.19 7.16 -6.99
CA GLU A 92 -4.19 8.30 -7.91
C GLU A 92 -3.59 7.86 -9.25
N ASP A 93 -4.24 8.24 -10.36
CA ASP A 93 -3.77 8.00 -11.72
C ASP A 93 -2.56 8.92 -11.99
N VAL A 94 -1.39 8.47 -11.56
CA VAL A 94 -0.13 9.21 -11.71
C VAL A 94 0.69 8.56 -12.81
N ASP A 95 0.91 9.32 -13.88
CA ASP A 95 1.55 8.92 -15.14
C ASP A 95 3.05 8.56 -15.02
N ALA A 96 3.70 8.83 -13.88
CA ALA A 96 5.16 8.67 -13.74
C ALA A 96 5.57 7.76 -12.57
N SER A 97 6.43 6.77 -12.85
CA SER A 97 6.97 5.77 -11.91
C SER A 97 7.61 6.39 -10.65
N ASP A 98 8.38 7.47 -10.80
CA ASP A 98 9.06 8.14 -9.67
C ASP A 98 8.08 8.88 -8.74
N ALA A 99 6.94 9.30 -9.27
CA ALA A 99 5.90 9.95 -8.48
C ALA A 99 5.07 8.93 -7.68
N ARG A 100 5.07 7.64 -8.07
CA ARG A 100 4.32 6.57 -7.38
C ARG A 100 4.85 6.19 -6.02
N LEU A 101 6.18 6.25 -5.86
CA LEU A 101 6.82 6.05 -4.57
C LEU A 101 6.56 7.22 -3.60
N ASN A 102 6.12 8.36 -4.14
CA ASN A 102 5.83 9.60 -3.41
C ASN A 102 4.33 9.94 -3.37
N THR A 103 3.42 9.02 -3.74
CA THR A 103 1.97 9.30 -3.67
C THR A 103 1.50 9.39 -2.22
N LYS A 104 0.51 10.24 -1.98
CA LYS A 104 -0.07 10.43 -0.63
C LYS A 104 -0.78 9.17 -0.12
N THR A 105 -1.27 8.34 -1.04
CA THR A 105 -1.97 7.09 -0.71
C THR A 105 -1.57 6.00 -1.70
N ALA A 106 -1.20 4.85 -1.17
CA ALA A 106 -0.88 3.66 -1.96
C ALA A 106 -1.24 2.39 -1.18
N ILE A 107 -1.53 1.31 -1.91
CA ILE A 107 -1.60 -0.04 -1.35
C ILE A 107 -0.29 -0.75 -1.66
N VAL A 108 0.30 -1.36 -0.63
CA VAL A 108 1.56 -2.09 -0.74
C VAL A 108 1.28 -3.57 -0.56
N TYR A 109 1.51 -4.33 -1.61
CA TYR A 109 1.38 -5.78 -1.62
C TYR A 109 2.75 -6.40 -1.39
N ILE A 110 2.90 -7.14 -0.30
CA ILE A 110 4.17 -7.80 0.07
C ILE A 110 3.98 -9.31 0.08
N LYS A 111 4.70 -10.01 -0.80
CA LYS A 111 4.81 -11.47 -0.80
C LYS A 111 6.14 -11.85 -0.16
N TYR A 112 6.10 -12.68 0.88
CA TYR A 112 7.27 -13.05 1.65
C TYR A 112 7.31 -14.56 1.97
N ARG A 113 8.50 -15.06 2.28
CA ARG A 113 8.73 -16.38 2.87
C ARG A 113 9.01 -16.23 4.35
N ASP A 114 8.47 -17.15 5.14
CA ASP A 114 8.72 -17.27 6.57
C ASP A 114 9.57 -18.53 6.82
N TRP A 115 10.88 -18.35 6.97
CA TRP A 115 11.82 -19.43 7.25
C TRP A 115 11.75 -19.95 8.69
N ALA A 116 10.95 -19.34 9.57
CA ALA A 116 10.70 -19.87 10.90
C ALA A 116 9.75 -21.09 10.82
N ARG A 117 8.71 -21.04 9.98
CA ARG A 117 7.73 -22.13 9.80
C ARG A 117 8.18 -23.25 8.88
N ALA A 118 9.13 -23.00 7.97
CA ALA A 118 9.63 -24.03 7.06
C ALA A 118 10.26 -25.23 7.80
N ARG A 119 10.69 -25.04 9.06
CA ARG A 119 11.32 -26.09 9.89
C ARG A 119 10.34 -26.95 10.71
N THR A 120 9.09 -26.53 10.88
CA THR A 120 8.13 -27.24 11.75
C THR A 120 7.27 -28.27 11.01
N ARG A 121 7.56 -28.55 9.73
CA ARG A 121 6.75 -29.45 8.89
C ARG A 121 7.47 -30.77 8.53
N ASP A 122 8.71 -30.93 9.00
CA ASP A 122 9.56 -32.11 8.75
C ASP A 122 9.81 -32.94 10.02
N SER A 123 8.97 -32.80 11.05
CA SER A 123 9.09 -33.52 12.33
C SER A 123 7.78 -34.17 12.74
#